data_AF-A0A7K7L0C3-F1
#
_entry.id   AF-A0A7K7L0C3-F1
#
_cell.length_a   1.000
_cell.length_b   1.000
_cell.length_c   1.000
_cell.angle_alpha   90.00
_cell.angle_beta   90.00
_cell.angle_gamma   90.00
#
_symmetry.space_group_name_H-M   'P 1'
#
loop_
_entity.id
_entity.type
_entity.pdbx_description
1 polymer ?
#
loop_
_entity_poly.entity_id
_entity_poly.type
_entity_poly.pdbx_seq_one_letter_code
_entity_poly.pdbx_strand_id
1 'polypeptide(L)'
;PPAQIEVFKQGFNKKLQEGQEKLCQMWLDWTRKFPEDSRSASSAEPEEMESLALLMARSITQQLQITCCKIVSAIRGLPSSLQDKVKQSLNTIEELRAFFSAANSFQDLSSSVLAQSRGKLAVIQEYMEELLDYLKDNRPLSWLVGPFSPQEEEE
;
A
#
# COMPACT_ATOMS: atom_id res chain seq x y z
N PRO A 1 -10.20 22.97 -8.35
CA PRO A 1 -10.72 21.69 -7.79
C PRO A 1 -10.35 20.44 -8.60
N PRO A 2 -10.64 20.30 -9.92
CA PRO A 2 -10.28 19.09 -10.68
C PRO A 2 -8.77 18.90 -10.86
N ALA A 3 -8.07 19.99 -11.21
CA ALA A 3 -6.62 19.98 -11.41
C ALA A 3 -5.83 19.58 -10.15
N GLN A 4 -6.36 19.87 -8.95
CA GLN A 4 -5.70 19.52 -7.70
C GLN A 4 -5.87 18.04 -7.33
N ILE A 5 -7.02 17.44 -7.65
CA ILE A 5 -7.24 15.99 -7.54
C ILE A 5 -6.28 15.26 -8.49
N GLU A 6 -6.08 15.80 -9.68
CA GLU A 6 -5.20 15.22 -10.68
C GLU A 6 -3.71 15.30 -10.28
N VAL A 7 -3.27 16.43 -9.74
CA VAL A 7 -1.90 16.59 -9.20
C VAL A 7 -1.66 15.68 -8.00
N PHE A 8 -2.63 15.53 -7.10
CA PHE A 8 -2.52 14.59 -5.97
C PHE A 8 -2.44 13.15 -6.45
N LYS A 9 -3.31 12.77 -7.39
CA LYS A 9 -3.32 11.44 -8.02
C LYS A 9 -1.99 11.15 -8.72
N GLN A 10 -1.43 12.12 -9.43
CA GLN A 10 -0.13 11.99 -10.09
C GLN A 10 1.02 11.86 -9.07
N GLY A 11 1.06 12.69 -8.03
CA GLY A 11 2.07 12.59 -6.97
C GLY A 11 1.99 11.28 -6.18
N PHE A 12 0.77 10.77 -5.98
CA PHE A 12 0.52 9.47 -5.38
C PHE A 12 1.02 8.32 -6.26
N ASN A 13 0.64 8.31 -7.54
CA ASN A 13 1.08 7.32 -8.50
C ASN A 13 2.60 7.32 -8.65
N LYS A 14 3.22 8.51 -8.66
CA LYS A 14 4.68 8.64 -8.74
C LYS A 14 5.38 7.99 -7.56
N LYS A 15 4.97 8.25 -6.31
CA LYS A 15 5.58 7.63 -5.13
C LYS A 15 5.34 6.12 -5.05
N LEU A 16 4.16 5.66 -5.46
CA LEU A 16 3.86 4.23 -5.55
C LEU A 16 4.76 3.56 -6.59
N GLN A 17 4.90 4.20 -7.75
CA GLN A 17 5.77 3.75 -8.83
C GLN A 17 7.25 3.74 -8.40
N GLU A 18 7.75 4.79 -7.74
CA GLU A 18 9.12 4.83 -7.19
C GLU A 18 9.36 3.68 -6.18
N GLY A 19 8.37 3.36 -5.35
CA GLY A 19 8.42 2.22 -4.43
C GLY A 19 8.43 0.86 -5.15
N GLN A 20 7.62 0.72 -6.20
CA GLN A 20 7.59 -0.47 -7.06
C GLN A 20 8.89 -0.62 -7.85
N GLU A 21 9.41 0.46 -8.43
CA GLU A 21 10.67 0.49 -9.16
C GLU A 21 11.83 0.13 -8.25
N LYS A 22 11.85 0.62 -7.01
CA LYS A 22 12.86 0.23 -6.02
C LYS A 22 12.79 -1.26 -5.69
N LEU A 23 11.60 -1.83 -5.57
CA LEU A 23 11.42 -3.28 -5.34
C LEU A 23 11.83 -4.10 -6.56
N CYS A 24 11.44 -3.69 -7.76
CA CYS A 24 11.87 -4.30 -9.03
C CYS A 24 13.39 -4.20 -9.21
N GLN A 25 13.99 -3.09 -8.82
CA GLN A 25 15.44 -2.88 -8.87
C GLN A 25 16.16 -3.79 -7.86
N MET A 26 15.64 -3.89 -6.64
CA MET A 26 16.14 -4.84 -5.64
C MET A 26 16.03 -6.29 -6.14
N TRP A 27 14.95 -6.64 -6.85
CA TRP A 27 14.77 -7.94 -7.50
C TRP A 27 15.79 -8.18 -8.61
N LEU A 28 15.99 -7.24 -9.53
CA LEU A 28 16.94 -7.34 -10.64
C LEU A 28 18.40 -7.41 -10.15
N ASP A 29 18.78 -6.57 -9.21
CA ASP A 29 20.13 -6.57 -8.63
C ASP A 29 20.41 -7.84 -7.83
N TRP A 30 19.37 -8.48 -7.29
CA TRP A 30 19.49 -9.76 -6.61
C TRP A 30 19.59 -10.93 -7.58
N THR A 31 18.79 -10.97 -8.65
CA THR A 31 18.93 -12.00 -9.71
C THR A 31 20.30 -11.97 -10.38
N ARG A 32 20.93 -10.79 -10.48
CA ARG A 32 22.28 -10.62 -11.03
C ARG A 32 23.40 -11.12 -10.09
N LYS A 33 23.14 -11.27 -8.80
CA LYS A 33 24.13 -11.80 -7.82
C LYS A 33 24.27 -13.33 -7.88
N PHE A 34 23.43 -14.02 -8.65
CA PHE A 34 23.62 -15.42 -9.01
C PHE A 34 24.52 -15.50 -10.26
N PRO A 35 25.74 -16.07 -10.18
CA PRO A 35 26.60 -16.20 -11.35
C PRO A 35 26.02 -17.24 -12.31
N GLU A 36 25.94 -16.90 -13.61
CA GLU A 36 25.53 -17.81 -14.69
C GLU A 36 26.43 -19.06 -14.84
N ASP A 37 27.60 -19.09 -14.20
CA ASP A 37 28.53 -20.23 -14.23
C ASP A 37 28.09 -21.43 -13.38
N SER A 38 26.98 -21.30 -12.63
CA SER A 38 26.34 -22.41 -11.91
C SER A 38 25.10 -22.91 -12.65
N ARG A 39 25.23 -23.17 -13.97
CA ARG A 39 24.24 -23.96 -14.73
C ARG A 39 24.29 -25.44 -14.33
N SER A 40 24.12 -25.69 -13.04
CA SER A 40 23.37 -26.81 -12.50
C SER A 40 22.03 -26.22 -12.07
N ALA A 41 20.94 -26.65 -12.68
CA ALA A 41 19.60 -26.17 -12.36
C ALA A 41 19.19 -26.61 -10.94
N SER A 42 19.61 -25.89 -9.90
CA SER A 42 19.16 -26.00 -8.50
C SER A 42 20.00 -25.02 -7.67
N SER A 43 19.53 -24.20 -6.76
CA SER A 43 18.24 -23.92 -6.15
C SER A 43 18.57 -22.68 -5.33
N ALA A 44 17.85 -21.56 -5.45
CA ALA A 44 17.80 -20.69 -4.28
C ALA A 44 17.20 -21.58 -3.18
N GLU A 45 17.86 -21.72 -2.04
CA GLU A 45 17.35 -22.59 -0.97
C GLU A 45 15.91 -22.14 -0.68
N PRO A 46 14.92 -23.07 -0.65
CA PRO A 46 13.51 -22.71 -0.49
C PRO A 46 13.29 -21.72 0.67
N GLU A 47 14.01 -21.91 1.78
CA GLU A 47 14.01 -21.07 2.98
C GLU A 47 14.40 -19.60 2.71
N GLU A 48 15.33 -19.33 1.79
CA GLU A 48 15.70 -17.97 1.39
C GLU A 48 14.57 -17.28 0.63
N MET A 49 13.88 -18.04 -0.24
CA MET A 49 12.74 -17.55 -1.00
C MET A 49 11.53 -17.27 -0.10
N GLU A 50 11.29 -18.11 0.92
CA GLU A 50 10.24 -17.89 1.92
C GLU A 50 10.51 -16.62 2.74
N SER A 51 11.73 -16.48 3.25
CA SER A 51 12.15 -15.33 4.05
C SER A 51 12.01 -14.02 3.27
N LEU A 52 12.37 -14.04 1.99
CA LEU A 52 12.22 -12.90 1.10
C LEU A 52 10.74 -12.56 0.85
N ALA A 53 9.91 -13.55 0.56
CA ALA A 53 8.47 -13.32 0.35
C ALA A 53 7.79 -12.75 1.60
N LEU A 54 8.16 -13.22 2.79
CA LEU A 54 7.69 -12.65 4.06
C LEU A 54 8.16 -11.21 4.26
N LEU A 55 9.43 -10.91 3.96
CA LEU A 55 9.96 -9.55 4.03
C LEU A 55 9.18 -8.61 3.09
N MET A 56 8.87 -9.06 1.87
CA MET A 56 8.05 -8.31 0.93
C MET A 56 6.63 -8.09 1.46
N ALA A 57 5.97 -9.13 1.96
CA ALA A 57 4.62 -9.02 2.53
C ALA A 57 4.57 -8.00 3.68
N ARG A 58 5.57 -8.03 4.58
CA ARG A 58 5.71 -7.06 5.69
C ARG A 58 5.91 -5.64 5.18
N SER A 59 6.81 -5.45 4.21
CA SER A 59 7.10 -4.13 3.60
C SER A 59 5.88 -3.54 2.91
N ILE A 60 5.16 -4.32 2.11
CA ILE A 60 3.94 -3.89 1.41
C ILE A 60 2.85 -3.53 2.43
N THR A 61 2.66 -4.36 3.46
CA THR A 61 1.66 -4.08 4.52
C THR A 61 1.99 -2.80 5.28
N GLN A 62 3.28 -2.53 5.54
CA GLN A 62 3.73 -1.28 6.16
C GLN A 62 3.46 -0.07 5.24
N GLN A 63 3.73 -0.17 3.94
CA GLN A 63 3.43 0.90 2.98
C GLN A 63 1.93 1.16 2.87
N LEU A 64 1.11 0.11 2.91
CA LEU A 64 -0.34 0.21 2.95
C LEU A 64 -0.81 0.98 4.19
N GLN A 65 -0.24 0.71 5.36
CA GLN A 65 -0.54 1.43 6.61
C GLN A 65 -0.19 2.92 6.49
N ILE A 66 1.04 3.23 6.07
CA ILE A 66 1.51 4.62 5.89
C ILE A 66 0.60 5.37 4.93
N THR A 67 0.19 4.71 3.85
CA THR A 67 -0.70 5.28 2.83
C THR A 67 -2.09 5.55 3.39
N CYS A 68 -2.70 4.58 4.08
CA CYS A 68 -4.01 4.78 4.70
C CYS A 68 -3.98 5.90 5.76
N CYS A 69 -2.91 6.03 6.55
CA CYS A 69 -2.75 7.15 7.49
C CYS A 69 -2.77 8.52 6.78
N LYS A 70 -2.12 8.61 5.61
CA LYS A 70 -2.15 9.83 4.79
C LYS A 70 -3.55 10.09 4.25
N ILE A 71 -4.26 9.05 3.79
CA ILE A 71 -5.64 9.17 3.31
C ILE A 71 -6.56 9.65 4.42
N VAL A 72 -6.49 9.09 5.63
CA VAL A 72 -7.26 9.55 6.81
C VAL A 72 -7.06 11.05 7.05
N SER A 73 -5.83 11.55 6.88
CA SER A 73 -5.57 12.99 7.00
C SER A 73 -6.11 13.80 5.83
N ALA A 74 -6.10 13.26 4.62
CA ALA A 74 -6.56 13.92 3.40
C ALA A 74 -8.09 13.99 3.27
N ILE A 75 -8.83 13.08 3.90
CA ILE A 75 -10.31 13.02 3.79
C ILE A 75 -11.05 13.79 4.89
N ARG A 76 -10.35 14.66 5.64
CA ARG A 76 -10.98 15.43 6.71
C ARG A 76 -12.10 16.30 6.15
N GLY A 77 -13.26 16.23 6.81
CA GLY A 77 -14.45 16.99 6.43
C GLY A 77 -15.34 16.30 5.39
N LEU A 78 -15.00 15.09 4.92
CA LEU A 78 -15.97 14.21 4.25
C LEU A 78 -17.03 13.68 5.23
N PRO A 79 -18.14 13.06 4.76
CA PRO A 79 -19.09 12.40 5.65
C PRO A 79 -18.41 11.45 6.65
N SER A 80 -18.84 11.48 7.92
CA SER A 80 -18.22 10.69 8.99
C SER A 80 -18.24 9.18 8.69
N SER A 81 -19.30 8.68 8.05
CA SER A 81 -19.40 7.28 7.63
C SER A 81 -18.25 6.84 6.74
N LEU A 82 -17.80 7.68 5.80
CA LEU A 82 -16.65 7.38 4.93
C LEU A 82 -15.33 7.50 5.69
N GLN A 83 -15.19 8.52 6.54
CA GLN A 83 -14.00 8.68 7.38
C GLN A 83 -13.82 7.48 8.32
N ASP A 84 -14.90 6.98 8.89
CA ASP A 84 -14.87 5.86 9.83
C ASP A 84 -14.52 4.54 9.15
N LYS A 85 -15.01 4.30 7.92
CA LYS A 85 -14.57 3.15 7.09
C LYS A 85 -13.07 3.19 6.80
N VAL A 86 -12.54 4.33 6.37
CA VAL A 86 -11.10 4.45 6.10
C VAL A 86 -10.25 4.30 7.37
N LYS A 87 -10.75 4.77 8.53
CA LYS A 87 -10.11 4.48 9.83
C LYS A 87 -10.19 3.00 10.18
N GLN A 88 -11.31 2.33 9.90
CA GLN A 88 -11.46 0.89 10.12
C GLN A 88 -10.45 0.10 9.28
N SER A 89 -10.11 0.56 8.06
CA SER A 89 -9.02 -0.03 7.28
C SER A 89 -7.69 -0.03 8.03
N LEU A 90 -7.38 0.98 8.86
CA LEU A 90 -6.15 0.99 9.66
C LEU A 90 -6.13 -0.15 10.68
N ASN A 91 -7.24 -0.40 11.38
CA ASN A 91 -7.36 -1.52 12.31
C ASN A 91 -7.17 -2.85 11.57
N THR A 92 -7.81 -3.00 10.41
CA THR A 92 -7.68 -4.19 9.55
C THR A 92 -6.24 -4.40 9.07
N ILE A 93 -5.53 -3.32 8.72
CA ILE A 93 -4.11 -3.37 8.31
C ILE A 93 -3.21 -3.74 9.49
N GLU A 94 -3.50 -3.27 10.71
CA GLU A 94 -2.74 -3.64 11.90
C GLU A 94 -2.84 -5.15 12.19
N GLU A 95 -4.03 -5.73 12.03
CA GLU A 95 -4.20 -7.18 12.14
C GLU A 95 -3.45 -7.94 11.04
N LEU A 96 -3.48 -7.44 9.79
CA LEU A 96 -2.70 -8.00 8.68
C LEU A 96 -1.19 -7.96 8.96
N ARG A 97 -0.73 -6.83 9.51
CA ARG A 97 0.67 -6.64 9.91
C ARG A 97 1.05 -7.62 11.01
N ALA A 98 0.19 -7.82 12.00
CA ALA A 98 0.43 -8.78 13.08
C ALA A 98 0.64 -10.21 12.54
N PHE A 99 -0.19 -10.66 11.58
CA PHE A 99 -0.02 -11.98 10.95
C PHE A 99 1.34 -12.14 10.26
N PHE A 100 1.73 -11.19 9.41
CA PHE A 100 2.99 -11.28 8.68
C PHE A 100 4.23 -11.00 9.55
N SER A 101 4.09 -10.20 10.61
CA SER A 101 5.18 -9.98 11.58
C SER A 101 5.44 -11.20 12.45
N ALA A 102 4.43 -12.01 12.76
CA ALA A 102 4.57 -13.21 13.58
C ALA A 102 5.16 -14.40 12.83
N ALA A 103 4.98 -14.48 11.51
CA ALA A 103 5.46 -15.60 10.70
C ALA A 103 6.95 -15.49 10.38
N ASN A 104 7.77 -16.51 10.67
CA ASN A 104 9.18 -16.58 10.31
C ASN A 104 9.44 -17.47 9.08
N SER A 105 8.49 -18.36 8.77
CA SER A 105 8.48 -19.26 7.61
C SER A 105 7.07 -19.35 7.02
N PHE A 106 6.90 -20.03 5.88
CA PHE A 106 5.57 -20.29 5.32
C PHE A 106 4.76 -21.28 6.16
N GLN A 107 5.40 -22.12 6.97
CA GLN A 107 4.70 -23.05 7.86
C GLN A 107 3.90 -22.32 8.95
N ASP A 108 4.33 -21.11 9.32
CA ASP A 108 3.62 -20.24 10.26
C ASP A 108 2.35 -19.60 9.64
N LEU A 109 2.24 -19.62 8.31
CA LEU A 109 1.13 -19.04 7.56
C LEU A 109 0.12 -20.13 7.15
N SER A 110 -0.77 -20.47 8.08
CA SER A 110 -1.87 -21.40 7.76
C SER A 110 -2.76 -20.90 6.61
N SER A 111 -3.43 -21.83 5.93
CA SER A 111 -4.42 -21.50 4.90
C SER A 111 -5.53 -20.57 5.40
N SER A 112 -5.93 -20.70 6.67
CA SER A 112 -6.92 -19.84 7.31
C SER A 112 -6.42 -18.39 7.50
N VAL A 113 -5.14 -18.20 7.87
CA VAL A 113 -4.50 -16.89 7.98
C VAL A 113 -4.42 -16.23 6.61
N LEU A 114 -4.05 -16.99 5.58
CA LEU A 114 -4.01 -16.51 4.20
C LEU A 114 -5.40 -16.22 3.62
N ALA A 115 -6.44 -16.94 4.03
CA ALA A 115 -7.81 -16.63 3.65
C ALA A 115 -8.30 -15.34 4.34
N GLN A 116 -8.03 -15.20 5.65
CA GLN A 116 -8.34 -13.98 6.38
C GLN A 116 -7.60 -12.77 5.82
N SER A 117 -6.32 -12.89 5.48
CA SER A 117 -5.56 -11.76 4.92
C SER A 117 -6.16 -11.26 3.61
N ARG A 118 -6.58 -12.16 2.72
CA ARG A 118 -7.28 -11.82 1.47
C ARG A 118 -8.63 -11.15 1.73
N GLY A 119 -9.43 -11.68 2.66
CA GLY A 119 -10.70 -11.06 3.06
C GLY A 119 -10.51 -9.65 3.62
N LYS A 120 -9.50 -9.46 4.48
CA LYS A 120 -9.14 -8.15 5.05
C LYS A 120 -8.71 -7.16 3.96
N LEU A 121 -7.91 -7.59 3.00
CA LEU A 121 -7.51 -6.77 1.84
C LEU A 121 -8.72 -6.39 0.97
N ALA A 122 -9.66 -7.31 0.76
CA ALA A 122 -10.89 -7.03 0.01
C ALA A 122 -11.74 -5.95 0.71
N VAL A 123 -11.88 -6.01 2.03
CA VAL A 123 -12.60 -4.98 2.82
C VAL A 123 -11.92 -3.61 2.69
N ILE A 124 -10.58 -3.57 2.79
CA ILE A 124 -9.83 -2.32 2.61
C ILE A 124 -10.06 -1.75 1.21
N GLN A 125 -10.04 -2.60 0.18
CA GLN A 125 -10.28 -2.20 -1.20
C GLN A 125 -11.69 -1.65 -1.39
N GLU A 126 -12.72 -2.34 -0.89
CA GLU A 126 -14.12 -1.90 -0.95
C GLU A 126 -14.30 -0.51 -0.34
N TYR A 127 -13.72 -0.25 0.83
CA TYR A 127 -13.81 1.07 1.49
C TYR A 127 -13.11 2.18 0.69
N MET A 128 -12.02 1.86 0.00
CA MET A 128 -11.33 2.82 -0.85
C MET A 128 -12.09 3.09 -2.15
N GLU A 129 -12.73 2.08 -2.73
CA GLU A 129 -13.59 2.22 -3.91
C GLU A 129 -14.80 3.09 -3.60
N GLU A 130 -15.49 2.84 -2.49
CA GLU A 130 -16.64 3.66 -2.06
C GLU A 130 -16.24 5.13 -1.81
N LEU A 131 -15.07 5.36 -1.22
CA LEU A 131 -14.53 6.71 -1.06
C LEU A 131 -14.32 7.39 -2.43
N LEU A 132 -13.72 6.69 -3.38
CA LEU A 132 -13.45 7.23 -4.72
C LEU A 132 -14.74 7.50 -5.50
N ASP A 133 -15.72 6.60 -5.40
CA ASP A 133 -17.04 6.77 -6.01
C ASP A 133 -17.77 7.97 -5.42
N TYR A 134 -17.73 8.15 -4.10
CA TYR A 134 -18.28 9.34 -3.46
C TYR A 134 -17.63 10.63 -3.99
N LEU A 135 -16.30 10.68 -4.08
CA LEU A 135 -15.57 11.86 -4.54
C LEU A 135 -15.81 12.17 -6.03
N LYS A 136 -16.13 11.16 -6.84
CA LYS A 136 -16.46 11.31 -8.25
C LYS A 136 -17.82 11.99 -8.43
N ASP A 137 -18.81 11.55 -7.67
CA ASP A 137 -20.20 11.98 -7.84
C ASP A 137 -20.55 13.24 -7.03
N ASN A 138 -19.70 13.61 -6.06
CA ASN A 138 -19.97 14.71 -5.14
C ASN A 138 -18.88 15.79 -5.16
N ARG A 139 -19.27 17.01 -4.76
CA ARG A 139 -18.35 18.12 -4.47
C ARG A 139 -18.52 18.56 -3.01
N PRO A 140 -17.93 17.83 -2.05
CA PRO A 140 -18.11 18.11 -0.63
C PRO A 140 -17.50 19.47 -0.26
N LEU A 141 -18.34 20.42 0.14
CA LEU A 141 -17.91 21.78 0.54
C LEU A 141 -17.08 21.79 1.83
N SER A 142 -17.31 20.80 2.70
CA SER A 142 -16.60 20.64 3.98
C SER A 142 -15.25 19.95 3.83
N TRP A 143 -14.89 19.45 2.65
CA TRP A 143 -13.66 18.71 2.44
C TRP A 143 -12.44 19.64 2.49
N LEU A 144 -11.56 19.37 3.45
CA LEU A 144 -10.31 20.10 3.62
C LEU A 144 -9.26 19.51 2.67
N VAL A 145 -9.09 20.16 1.51
CA VAL A 145 -8.01 19.86 0.57
C VAL A 145 -6.78 20.70 0.91
N GLY A 146 -5.58 20.12 0.78
CA GLY A 146 -4.31 20.81 1.06
C GLY A 146 -3.20 19.85 1.49
N PRO A 147 -1.99 20.37 1.77
CA PRO A 147 -1.61 21.77 1.84
C PRO A 147 -1.49 22.45 0.46
N PHE A 148 -1.80 23.74 0.39
CA PHE A 148 -1.59 24.58 -0.79
C PHE A 148 -0.50 25.61 -0.48
N SER A 149 0.45 25.77 -1.40
CA SER A 149 1.43 26.86 -1.35
C SER A 149 0.98 27.96 -2.32
N PRO A 150 1.09 29.25 -1.95
CA PRO A 150 0.91 30.33 -2.90
C PRO A 150 1.96 30.19 -4.01
N GLN A 151 1.56 30.46 -5.26
CA GLN A 151 2.49 30.59 -6.36
C GLN A 151 3.10 31.99 -6.26
N GLU A 152 4.43 32.09 -6.11
CA GLU A 152 5.11 33.38 -6.22
C GLU A 152 4.94 33.86 -7.67
N GLU A 153 4.20 34.96 -7.86
CA GLU A 153 4.18 35.67 -9.14
C GLU A 153 5.52 36.41 -9.26
N GLU A 154 6.40 35.94 -10.15
CA GLU A 154 7.58 36.71 -10.56
C GLU A 154 7.10 37.93 -11.37
N GLU A 155 7.36 39.12 -10.84
CA GLU A 155 7.11 40.44 -11.47
C GLU A 155 8.29 40.89 -12.32
#